data_AF-A0A7K2NV76-F1
#
_entry.id   AF-A0A7K2NV76-F1
#
_cell.length_a   1.000
_cell.length_b   1.000
_cell.length_c   1.000
_cell.angle_alpha   90.00
_cell.angle_beta   90.00
_cell.angle_gamma   90.00
#
_symmetry.space_group_name_H-M   'P 1'
#
loop_
_entity.id
_entity.type
_entity.pdbx_description
1 polymer ?
#
loop_
_entity_poly.entity_id
_entity_poly.type
_entity_poly.pdbx_seq_one_letter_code
_entity_poly.pdbx_strand_id
1 'polypeptide(L)'
;AVVVASRGGSYAPGTPRENFEFVQNYLEAVLRSTLGLDLEFIVPELTMAPRNPAMSELTPLFEASRERAHTDAVTKAKELTERLTADDGK
;
A
#
# COMPACT_ATOMS: atom_id res chain seq x y z
N ALA A 1 -7.22 9.45 4.94
CA ALA A 1 -7.37 8.88 3.59
C ALA A 1 -6.47 7.67 3.48
N VAL A 2 -6.94 6.61 2.83
CA VAL A 2 -6.17 5.36 2.67
C VAL A 2 -5.94 5.14 1.19
N VAL A 3 -4.69 4.90 0.79
CA VAL A 3 -4.29 4.69 -0.60
C VAL A 3 -3.62 3.34 -0.75
N VAL A 4 -4.07 2.56 -1.75
CA VAL A 4 -3.41 1.33 -2.15
C VAL A 4 -2.44 1.65 -3.30
N ALA A 5 -1.14 1.54 -3.04
CA ALA A 5 -0.08 1.81 -4.02
C ALA A 5 0.66 0.51 -4.35
N SER A 6 0.12 -0.27 -5.29
CA SER A 6 0.69 -1.58 -5.64
C SER A 6 2.01 -1.45 -6.41
N ARG A 7 2.93 -2.40 -6.16
CA ARG A 7 4.23 -2.48 -6.82
C ARG A 7 4.38 -3.81 -7.55
N GLY A 8 4.84 -3.75 -8.80
CA GLY A 8 5.15 -4.95 -9.58
C GLY A 8 6.34 -5.73 -9.02
N GLY A 9 7.38 -4.99 -8.61
CA GLY A 9 8.51 -5.48 -7.82
C GLY A 9 8.46 -4.91 -6.39
N SER A 10 9.60 -4.48 -5.88
CA SER A 10 9.71 -3.76 -4.61
C SER A 10 10.67 -2.58 -4.75
N TYR A 11 10.40 -1.52 -3.97
CA TYR A 11 11.24 -0.34 -3.79
C TYR A 11 11.58 -0.13 -2.30
N ALA A 12 11.40 -1.17 -1.49
CA ALA A 12 11.76 -1.14 -0.08
C ALA A 12 13.29 -1.03 0.10
N PRO A 13 13.76 -0.60 1.28
CA PRO A 13 15.18 -0.56 1.58
C PRO A 13 15.90 -1.87 1.28
N GLY A 14 17.04 -1.80 0.61
CA GLY A 14 17.87 -2.93 0.21
C GLY A 14 17.46 -3.63 -1.09
N THR A 15 16.38 -3.21 -1.75
CA THR A 15 15.98 -3.80 -3.03
C THR A 15 16.71 -3.16 -4.22
N PRO A 16 16.91 -3.85 -5.36
CA PRO A 16 17.67 -3.32 -6.50
C PRO A 16 17.15 -2.00 -7.07
N ARG A 17 15.89 -1.65 -6.77
CA ARG A 17 15.21 -0.45 -7.25
C ARG A 17 14.73 0.45 -6.11
N GLU A 18 15.35 0.41 -4.93
CA GLU A 18 15.01 1.26 -3.78
C GLU A 18 14.83 2.75 -4.17
N ASN A 19 15.75 3.29 -4.99
CA ASN A 19 15.72 4.69 -5.45
C ASN A 19 14.60 5.01 -6.45
N PHE A 20 13.76 4.04 -6.84
CA PHE A 20 12.68 4.20 -7.81
C PHE A 20 11.30 4.36 -7.13
N GLU A 21 11.28 4.71 -5.83
CA GLU A 21 10.04 5.04 -5.15
C GLU A 21 9.50 6.41 -5.60
N PHE A 22 8.79 6.43 -6.72
CA PHE A 22 8.18 7.65 -7.24
C PHE A 22 6.73 7.82 -6.81
N VAL A 23 6.03 6.72 -6.52
CA VAL A 23 4.56 6.72 -6.34
C VAL A 23 4.18 7.28 -4.99
N GLN A 24 4.69 6.69 -3.89
CA GLN A 24 4.41 7.18 -2.55
C GLN A 24 5.00 8.58 -2.35
N ASN A 25 6.20 8.86 -2.86
CA ASN A 25 6.81 10.19 -2.78
C ASN A 25 5.92 11.28 -3.43
N TYR A 26 5.41 11.03 -4.64
CA TYR A 26 4.52 11.96 -5.31
C TYR A 26 3.16 12.10 -4.60
N LEU A 27 2.57 10.97 -4.19
CA LEU A 27 1.26 10.98 -3.53
C LEU A 27 1.31 11.61 -2.14
N GLU A 28 2.40 11.46 -1.39
CA GLU A 28 2.63 12.15 -0.13
C GLU A 28 2.72 13.67 -0.32
N ALA A 29 3.45 14.12 -1.35
CA ALA A 29 3.56 15.55 -1.66
C ALA A 29 2.20 16.16 -2.04
N VAL A 30 1.39 15.46 -2.84
CA VAL A 30 0.09 15.96 -3.28
C VAL A 30 -0.97 15.80 -2.18
N LEU A 31 -1.21 14.57 -1.73
CA LEU A 31 -2.35 14.27 -0.85
C LEU A 31 -2.12 14.73 0.58
N ARG A 32 -0.94 14.49 1.17
CA ARG A 32 -0.65 14.97 2.53
C ARG A 32 -0.23 16.42 2.51
N SER A 33 0.82 16.76 1.78
CA SER A 33 1.46 18.07 1.93
C SER A 33 0.67 19.21 1.27
N THR A 34 0.01 18.96 0.15
CA THR A 34 -0.75 19.99 -0.57
C THR A 34 -2.22 20.03 -0.14
N LEU A 35 -2.86 18.87 0.01
CA LEU A 35 -4.30 18.78 0.35
C LEU A 35 -4.57 18.61 1.85
N GLY A 36 -3.55 18.42 2.68
CA GLY A 36 -3.70 18.29 4.12
C GLY A 36 -4.38 17.00 4.58
N LEU A 37 -4.39 15.95 3.75
CA LEU A 37 -5.00 14.67 4.14
C LEU A 37 -4.11 13.92 5.12
N ASP A 38 -4.72 13.37 6.17
CA ASP A 38 -4.07 12.35 6.99
C ASP A 38 -3.97 11.05 6.19
N LEU A 39 -2.81 10.82 5.57
CA LEU A 39 -2.61 9.79 4.56
C LEU A 39 -2.02 8.51 5.14
N GLU A 40 -2.56 7.37 4.74
CA GLU A 40 -1.99 6.05 5.04
C GLU A 40 -1.87 5.23 3.74
N PHE A 41 -0.80 4.46 3.62
CA PHE A 41 -0.55 3.61 2.45
C PHE A 41 -0.68 2.13 2.79
N ILE A 42 -1.29 1.38 1.87
CA ILE A 42 -1.24 -0.08 1.80
C ILE A 42 -0.46 -0.43 0.54
N VAL A 43 0.65 -1.16 0.70
CA VAL A 43 1.62 -1.37 -0.37
C VAL A 43 1.79 -2.86 -0.65
N PRO A 44 0.91 -3.49 -1.43
CA PRO A 44 1.15 -4.84 -1.92
C PRO A 44 2.33 -4.84 -2.89
N GLU A 45 3.34 -5.66 -2.61
CA GLU A 45 4.56 -5.75 -3.40
C GLU A 45 4.62 -7.04 -4.22
N LEU A 46 5.57 -7.08 -5.17
CA LEU A 46 5.88 -8.26 -5.96
C LEU A 46 4.68 -8.77 -6.77
N THR A 47 3.74 -7.90 -7.11
CA THR A 47 2.49 -8.26 -7.81
C THR A 47 2.69 -8.82 -9.22
N MET A 48 3.91 -8.76 -9.76
CA MET A 48 4.27 -9.44 -11.01
C MET A 48 4.71 -10.90 -10.83
N ALA A 49 5.09 -11.32 -9.62
CA ALA A 49 5.65 -12.66 -9.36
C ALA A 49 4.81 -13.82 -9.91
N PRO A 50 3.47 -13.85 -9.77
CA PRO A 50 2.65 -14.97 -10.25
C PRO A 50 2.62 -15.14 -11.77
N ARG A 51 2.98 -14.11 -12.54
CA ARG A 51 2.85 -14.10 -14.02
C ARG A 51 4.17 -13.82 -14.75
N ASN A 52 5.26 -13.62 -14.01
CA ASN A 52 6.59 -13.43 -14.57
C ASN A 52 7.46 -14.63 -14.16
N PRO A 53 7.78 -15.57 -15.08
CA PRO A 53 8.59 -16.74 -14.75
C PRO A 53 9.93 -16.42 -14.08
N ALA A 54 10.56 -15.29 -14.42
CA ALA A 54 11.80 -14.82 -13.82
C ALA A 54 11.67 -14.39 -12.35
N MET A 55 10.44 -14.28 -11.83
CA MET A 55 10.12 -13.92 -10.45
C MET A 55 9.41 -15.05 -9.70
N SER A 56 9.34 -16.25 -10.26
CA SER A 56 8.58 -17.38 -9.70
C SER A 56 8.99 -17.71 -8.26
N GLU A 57 10.28 -17.64 -7.93
CA GLU A 57 10.81 -17.85 -6.57
C GLU A 57 10.31 -16.83 -5.55
N LEU A 58 9.84 -15.66 -6.01
CA LEU A 58 9.31 -14.60 -5.16
C LEU A 58 7.81 -14.74 -4.88
N THR A 59 7.14 -15.74 -5.48
CA THR A 59 5.70 -15.96 -5.31
C THR A 59 5.29 -16.09 -3.84
N PRO A 60 6.00 -16.83 -2.96
CA PRO A 60 5.66 -16.89 -1.54
C PRO A 60 5.68 -15.52 -0.84
N LEU A 61 6.63 -14.65 -1.21
CA LEU A 61 6.71 -13.29 -0.67
C LEU A 61 5.58 -12.40 -1.18
N PHE A 62 5.20 -12.57 -2.45
CA PHE A 62 4.00 -11.93 -3.02
C PHE A 62 2.73 -12.37 -2.28
N GLU A 63 2.52 -13.66 -2.07
CA GLU A 63 1.34 -14.19 -1.38
C GLU A 63 1.22 -13.60 0.03
N ALA A 64 2.32 -13.61 0.80
CA ALA A 64 2.37 -13.00 2.11
C ALA A 64 2.11 -11.48 2.07
N SER A 65 2.66 -10.77 1.07
CA SER A 65 2.38 -9.35 0.88
C SER A 65 0.92 -9.08 0.51
N ARG A 66 0.30 -9.94 -0.29
CA ARG A 66 -1.09 -9.83 -0.71
C ARG A 66 -2.03 -10.04 0.48
N GLU A 67 -1.78 -11.07 1.28
CA GLU A 67 -2.57 -11.36 2.49
C GLU A 67 -2.50 -10.21 3.50
N ARG A 68 -1.29 -9.67 3.73
CA ARG A 68 -1.14 -8.48 4.59
C ARG A 68 -1.91 -7.29 4.05
N ALA A 69 -1.77 -6.97 2.76
CA ALA A 69 -2.49 -5.84 2.16
C ALA A 69 -4.02 -5.97 2.27
N HIS A 70 -4.57 -7.19 2.11
CA HIS A 70 -6.00 -7.41 2.35
C HIS A 70 -6.39 -7.24 3.81
N THR A 71 -5.59 -7.77 4.73
CA THR A 71 -5.81 -7.61 6.18
C THR A 71 -5.80 -6.14 6.58
N ASP A 72 -4.80 -5.39 6.10
CA ASP A 72 -4.68 -3.95 6.36
C ASP A 72 -5.88 -3.18 5.79
N ALA A 73 -6.33 -3.53 4.57
CA ALA A 73 -7.50 -2.91 3.97
C ALA A 73 -8.79 -3.14 4.79
N VAL A 74 -9.00 -4.37 5.28
CA VAL A 74 -10.13 -4.68 6.17
C VAL A 74 -10.04 -3.90 7.47
N THR A 75 -8.86 -3.85 8.09
CA THR A 75 -8.64 -3.09 9.33
C THR A 75 -8.94 -1.60 9.13
N LYS A 76 -8.38 -0.99 8.09
CA LYS A 76 -8.59 0.43 7.77
C LYS A 76 -10.05 0.76 7.45
N ALA A 77 -10.77 -0.16 6.81
CA ALA A 77 -12.21 0.01 6.56
C ALA A 77 -13.03 0.01 7.86
N LYS A 78 -12.70 -0.86 8.83
CA LYS A 78 -13.34 -0.87 10.15
C LYS A 78 -13.08 0.43 10.91
N GLU A 79 -11.82 0.85 10.99
CA GLU A 79 -11.43 2.11 11.63
C GLU A 79 -12.13 3.33 11.00
N LEU A 80 -12.25 3.36 9.66
CA LEU A 80 -12.99 4.41 8.96
C LEU A 80 -14.48 4.40 9.33
N THR A 81 -15.08 3.22 9.41
CA THR A 81 -16.50 3.08 9.79
C THR A 81 -16.73 3.61 11.20
N GLU A 82 -15.90 3.19 12.16
CA GLU A 82 -15.98 3.65 13.55
C GLU A 82 -15.91 5.18 13.64
N ARG A 83 -14.94 5.80 12.94
CA ARG A 83 -14.80 7.26 12.88
C ARG A 83 -16.04 7.95 12.32
N LEU A 84 -16.55 7.48 11.18
CA LEU A 84 -17.72 8.08 10.54
C LEU A 84 -18.96 7.98 11.44
N THR A 85 -19.17 6.83 12.10
CA THR A 85 -20.30 6.66 13.03
C THR A 85 -20.17 7.47 14.32
N ALA A 86 -18.95 7.76 14.77
CA ALA A 86 -18.72 8.62 15.92
C ALA A 86 -19.01 10.10 15.61
N ASP A 87 -18.72 10.53 14.37
CA ASP A 87 -18.99 11.90 13.91
C ASP A 87 -20.49 12.13 13.61
N ASP A 88 -21.23 11.11 13.17
CA ASP A 88 -22.69 11.18 12.92
C ASP A 88 -23.54 11.30 14.20
N GLY A 89 -22.95 11.07 15.38
CA GLY A 89 -23.62 11.15 16.68
C GLY A 89 -23.54 12.52 17.36
N LYS A 90 -22.99 13.54 16.70
CA LYS A 90 -22.77 14.89 17.24
C LYS A 90 -23.60 15.97 16.53
#